data_AF-X0XR23-F1
#
_entry.id   AF-X0XR23-F1
#
_cell.length_a   1.000
_cell.length_b   1.000
_cell.length_c   1.000
_cell.angle_alpha   90.00
_cell.angle_beta   90.00
_cell.angle_gamma   90.00
#
_symmetry.space_group_name_H-M   'P 1'
#
loop_
_entity.id
_entity.type
_entity.pdbx_description
1 polymer ?
#
loop_
_entity_poly.entity_id
_entity_poly.type
_entity_poly.pdbx_seq_one_letter_code
_entity_poly.pdbx_strand_id
1 'polypeptide(L)' 'MKKSMMEPIRYLSREEMERIHQSALRILQSTGIWVDHEKALEYLREAGCKVDMDRRIAEFPPDVVEKAVA' A
#
# COMPACT_ATOMS: atom_id res chain seq x y z
N MET A 1 33.54 2.26 -17.71
CA MET A 1 32.13 2.76 -17.66
C MET A 1 31.99 3.62 -16.41
N LYS A 2 31.76 4.92 -16.56
CA LYS A 2 31.68 5.88 -15.43
C LYS A 2 30.37 5.64 -14.67
N LYS A 3 30.46 5.06 -13.47
CA LYS A 3 29.38 5.09 -12.47
C LYS A 3 29.08 6.57 -12.23
N SER A 4 27.83 7.00 -12.38
CA SER A 4 27.43 8.36 -11.99
C SER A 4 27.95 8.64 -10.57
N MET A 5 28.81 9.66 -10.42
CA MET A 5 29.55 9.98 -9.18
C MET A 5 28.74 10.87 -8.24
N MET A 6 27.44 10.62 -8.09
CA MET A 6 26.63 11.19 -7.01
C MET A 6 25.58 10.16 -6.62
N GLU A 7 25.68 9.62 -5.40
CA GLU A 7 24.57 8.92 -4.79
C GLU A 7 23.43 9.92 -4.51
N PRO A 8 22.16 9.54 -4.70
CA PRO A 8 21.05 10.39 -4.32
C PRO A 8 21.13 10.75 -2.83
N ILE A 9 20.84 12.00 -2.49
CA ILE A 9 20.74 12.42 -1.09
C ILE A 9 19.63 11.60 -0.43
N ARG A 10 19.99 10.88 0.64
CA ARG A 10 19.04 10.12 1.47
C ARG A 10 18.78 10.92 2.74
N TYR A 11 17.61 11.57 2.79
CA TYR A 11 17.17 12.31 3.97
C TYR A 11 16.74 11.39 5.12
N LEU A 12 16.22 10.21 4.78
CA LEU A 12 15.74 9.21 5.73
C LEU A 12 16.70 8.03 5.80
N SER A 13 16.92 7.54 7.01
CA SER A 13 17.59 6.28 7.26
C SER A 13 16.75 5.11 6.71
N ARG A 14 17.39 3.95 6.54
CA ARG A 14 16.67 2.73 6.13
C ARG A 14 15.58 2.34 7.14
N GLU A 15 15.87 2.51 8.42
CA GLU A 15 14.93 2.25 9.51
C GLU A 15 13.76 3.25 9.49
N GLU A 16 14.02 4.52 9.17
CA GLU A 16 12.96 5.52 8.99
C GLU A 16 12.04 5.20 7.83
N MET A 17 12.60 4.79 6.68
CA MET A 17 11.81 4.34 5.55
C MET A 17 10.99 3.10 5.87
N GLU A 18 11.57 2.13 6.59
CA GLU A 18 10.85 0.93 7.03
C GLU A 18 9.68 1.29 7.96
N ARG A 19 9.88 2.23 8.90
CA ARG A 19 8.79 2.70 9.77
C ARG A 19 7.65 3.34 8.99
N ILE A 20 7.95 4.13 7.96
CA ILE A 20 6.93 4.73 7.09
C ILE A 20 6.17 3.63 6.35
N HIS A 21 6.89 2.67 5.76
CA HIS A 21 6.31 1.55 5.03
C HIS A 21 5.35 0.73 5.92
N GLN A 22 5.82 0.30 7.10
CA GLN A 22 4.99 -0.45 8.05
C GLN A 22 3.78 0.36 8.56
N SER A 23 3.92 1.68 8.70
CA SER A 23 2.81 2.55 9.08
C SER A 23 1.77 2.67 7.97
N ALA A 24 2.21 2.78 6.72
CA ALA A 24 1.33 2.82 5.54
C ALA A 24 0.56 1.50 5.40
N LEU A 25 1.24 0.35 5.51
CA LEU A 25 0.61 -0.97 5.50
C LEU A 25 -0.44 -1.12 6.59
N ARG A 26 -0.16 -0.64 7.81
CA ARG A 26 -1.12 -0.66 8.91
C ARG A 26 -2.37 0.15 8.60
N ILE A 27 -2.22 1.38 8.09
CA ILE A 27 -3.35 2.24 7.71
C ILE A 27 -4.20 1.56 6.64
N LEU A 28 -3.57 1.03 5.59
CA LEU A 28 -4.25 0.34 4.51
C LEU A 28 -5.00 -0.90 5.00
N GLN A 29 -4.44 -1.64 5.96
CA GLN A 29 -5.05 -2.83 6.54
C GLN A 29 -6.19 -2.52 7.52
N SER A 30 -6.05 -1.51 8.39
CA SER A 30 -7.01 -1.25 9.48
C SER A 30 -8.06 -0.20 9.16
N THR A 31 -7.68 0.80 8.35
CA THR A 31 -8.54 1.93 7.99
C THR A 31 -9.14 1.72 6.60
N GLY A 32 -8.34 1.17 5.68
CA GLY A 32 -8.74 0.97 4.29
C GLY A 32 -8.89 2.26 3.50
N ILE A 33 -9.47 2.14 2.31
CA ILE A 33 -9.78 3.24 1.40
C ILE A 33 -11.27 3.19 1.07
N TRP A 34 -11.94 4.34 1.16
CA TRP A 34 -13.31 4.48 0.68
C TRP A 34 -13.33 4.60 -0.85
N VAL A 35 -14.14 3.76 -1.50
CA VAL A 35 -14.21 3.69 -2.98
C VAL A 35 -15.66 3.83 -3.42
N ASP A 36 -15.97 4.96 -4.06
CA ASP A 36 -17.31 5.27 -4.58
C ASP A 36 -17.63 4.58 -5.90
N HIS A 37 -17.27 3.29 -6.05
CA HIS A 37 -17.58 2.53 -7.26
C HIS A 37 -17.72 1.04 -6.96
N GLU A 38 -18.93 0.50 -7.13
CA GLU A 38 -19.27 -0.87 -6.74
C GLU A 38 -18.41 -1.92 -7.45
N LYS A 39 -18.27 -1.85 -8.78
CA LYS A 39 -17.42 -2.81 -9.51
C LYS A 39 -15.94 -2.71 -9.15
N ALA A 40 -15.49 -1.55 -8.65
CA ALA A 40 -14.09 -1.41 -8.23
C ALA A 40 -13.89 -2.11 -6.88
N LEU A 41 -14.86 -2.02 -5.98
CA LEU A 41 -14.89 -2.79 -4.73
C LEU A 41 -14.93 -4.30 -4.99
N GLU A 42 -15.74 -4.75 -5.96
CA GLU A 42 -15.76 -6.17 -6.37
C GLU A 42 -14.40 -6.63 -6.88
N TYR A 43 -13.78 -5.85 -7.76
CA TYR A 43 -12.44 -6.14 -8.28
C TYR A 43 -11.39 -6.21 -7.16
N LEU A 44 -11.42 -5.27 -6.20
CA LEU A 44 -10.52 -5.26 -5.06
C LEU A 44 -10.72 -6.49 -4.15
N ARG A 45 -11.97 -6.91 -3.95
CA ARG A 45 -12.29 -8.13 -3.21
C ARG A 45 -11.72 -9.37 -3.90
N GLU A 46 -11.88 -9.47 -5.22
CA GLU A 46 -11.31 -10.56 -6.03
C GLU A 46 -9.78 -10.57 -6.01
N ALA A 47 -9.16 -9.40 -5.93
CA ALA A 47 -7.71 -9.25 -5.78
C ALA A 47 -7.18 -9.58 -4.37
N GLY A 48 -8.07 -9.93 -3.41
CA GLY A 48 -7.70 -10.35 -2.05
C GLY A 48 -7.85 -9.28 -0.98
N CYS A 49 -8.40 -8.10 -1.30
CA CYS A 49 -8.75 -7.10 -0.30
C CYS A 49 -9.98 -7.55 0.50
N LYS A 50 -10.07 -7.10 1.76
CA LYS A 50 -11.31 -7.23 2.53
C LYS A 50 -12.18 -6.03 2.20
N VAL A 51 -13.43 -6.27 1.84
CA VAL A 51 -14.33 -5.21 1.34
C VAL A 51 -15.60 -5.22 2.15
N ASP A 52 -15.92 -4.06 2.72
CA ASP A 52 -17.21 -3.74 3.29
C ASP A 52 -18.03 -3.00 2.25
N MET A 53 -19.02 -3.69 1.67
CA MET A 53 -19.86 -3.13 0.59
C MET A 53 -20.84 -2.07 1.11
N ASP A 54 -21.27 -2.16 2.37
CA ASP A 54 -22.23 -1.23 2.97
C ASP A 54 -21.54 0.11 3.26
N ARG A 55 -20.34 0.06 3.83
CA ARG A 55 -19.50 1.23 4.11
C ARG A 55 -18.69 1.70 2.90
N ARG A 56 -18.61 0.87 1.86
CA ARG A 56 -17.83 1.08 0.63
C ARG A 56 -16.34 1.29 0.91
N ILE A 57 -15.79 0.50 1.83
CA ILE A 57 -14.39 0.56 2.25
C ILE A 57 -13.68 -0.73 1.84
N ALA A 58 -12.52 -0.59 1.21
CA ALA A 58 -11.59 -1.68 0.93
C ALA A 58 -10.39 -1.60 1.89
N GLU A 59 -10.21 -2.61 2.71
CA GLU A 59 -9.04 -2.84 3.54
C GLU A 59 -8.04 -3.73 2.80
N PHE A 60 -6.78 -3.32 2.75
CA PHE A 60 -5.74 -3.98 1.97
C PHE A 60 -4.80 -4.75 2.91
N PRO A 61 -4.82 -6.10 2.90
CA PRO A 61 -3.86 -6.89 3.65
C PRO A 61 -2.42 -6.60 3.18
N PRO A 62 -1.43 -6.60 4.09
CA PRO A 62 -0.04 -6.32 3.72
C PRO A 62 0.50 -7.21 2.60
N ASP A 63 0.16 -8.50 2.59
CA ASP A 63 0.65 -9.42 1.55
C ASP A 63 0.06 -9.11 0.16
N VAL A 64 -1.16 -8.58 0.10
CA VAL A 64 -1.78 -8.12 -1.16
C VAL A 64 -1.05 -6.87 -1.66
N VAL A 65 -0.77 -5.91 -0.77
CA VAL A 65 -0.04 -4.69 -1.12
C VAL A 65 1.37 -5.01 -1.61
N GLU A 66 2.12 -5.83 -0.87
CA GLU A 66 3.50 -6.18 -1.22
C GLU A 66 3.59 -6.91 -2.56
N LYS A 67 2.66 -7.83 -2.86
CA LYS A 67 2.59 -8.50 -4.16
C LYS A 67 2.31 -7.54 -5.32
N ALA A 68 1.64 -6.42 -5.07
CA ALA A 68 1.26 -5.46 -6.09
C ALA A 68 2.35 -4.41 -6.39
N VAL A 69 3.27 -4.17 -5.46
CA VAL A 69 4.35 -3.17 -5.58
C VAL A 69 5.75 -3.76 -5.77
N ALA A 70 5.88 -5.10 -5.67
CA ALA A 70 7.13 -5.82 -5.92
C ALA A 70 7.58 -5.73 -7.40
#